data_AF-A0A194W374-F1
#
_entry.id   AF-A0A194W374-F1
#
_cell.length_a   1.000
_cell.length_b   1.000
_cell.length_c   1.000
_cell.angle_alpha   90.00
_cell.angle_beta   90.00
_cell.angle_gamma   90.00
#
_symmetry.space_group_name_H-M   'P 1'
#
loop_
_entity.id
_entity.type
_entity.pdbx_description
1 polymer ?
#
loop_
_entity_poly.entity_id
_entity_poly.type
_entity_poly.pdbx_seq_one_letter_code
_entity_poly.pdbx_strand_id
1 'polypeptide(L)'
;MQTPLSPSPSSSQKGLQVLCSSFTTPGRGNGSVTFNIQPDNDPVKYGLDLLFPTTPSSELRGFPVCEAVVKTEKRGYASMYGWTQLVKDSTMWEFDPLPITEKLVWPFCWFGPEPTLFDGPIRIGVKDIDWTARSFLTYIEDTVISKNVTYLCGFEWGFQMSNGTINIKTTKKLTPAEWNGHVEYLSRKFSSWTFMSVPEQ
;
A
#
# COMPACT_ATOMS: atom_id res chain seq x y z
N MET A 1 15.51 -11.06 -45.31
CA MET A 1 16.17 -10.65 -44.05
C MET A 1 15.33 -9.53 -43.46
N GLN A 2 14.55 -9.83 -42.42
CA GLN A 2 13.76 -8.83 -41.69
C GLN A 2 14.62 -8.26 -40.57
N THR A 3 14.79 -6.95 -40.57
CA THR A 3 15.46 -6.18 -39.51
C THR A 3 14.60 -6.26 -38.24
N PRO A 4 15.18 -6.51 -37.05
CA PRO A 4 14.41 -6.46 -35.81
C PRO A 4 14.04 -5.00 -35.52
N LEU A 5 12.75 -4.76 -35.27
CA LEU A 5 12.27 -3.51 -34.69
C LEU A 5 12.86 -3.35 -33.28
N SER A 6 13.71 -2.34 -33.11
CA SER A 6 14.17 -1.90 -31.80
C SER A 6 12.96 -1.55 -30.92
N PRO A 7 12.93 -1.96 -29.64
CA PRO A 7 11.86 -1.57 -28.73
C PRO A 7 11.87 -0.04 -28.58
N SER A 8 10.71 0.56 -28.80
CA SER A 8 10.48 1.98 -28.54
C SER A 8 10.80 2.31 -27.08
N PRO A 9 11.45 3.45 -26.79
CA PRO A 9 11.72 3.85 -25.41
C PRO A 9 10.38 3.98 -24.68
N SER A 10 10.26 3.27 -23.56
CA SER A 10 9.11 3.34 -22.66
C SER A 10 8.79 4.79 -22.38
N SER A 11 7.58 5.22 -22.72
CA SER A 11 7.06 6.51 -22.29
C SER A 11 7.23 6.59 -20.76
N SER A 12 8.05 7.51 -20.29
CA SER A 12 8.06 7.86 -18.87
C SER A 12 6.64 8.31 -18.53
N GLN A 13 5.92 7.49 -17.76
CA GLN A 13 4.57 7.83 -17.32
C GLN A 13 4.67 9.07 -16.45
N LYS A 14 4.20 10.21 -16.98
CA LYS A 14 4.21 11.50 -16.27
C LYS A 14 3.48 11.33 -14.94
N GLY A 15 4.15 11.65 -13.83
CA GLY A 15 3.59 11.55 -12.48
C GLY A 15 3.83 10.23 -11.76
N LEU A 16 4.52 9.26 -12.37
CA LEU A 16 4.98 8.06 -11.68
C LEU A 16 6.05 8.43 -10.63
N GLN A 17 5.82 7.99 -9.40
CA GLN A 17 6.76 8.05 -8.29
C GLN A 17 7.17 6.64 -7.93
N VAL A 18 8.48 6.37 -7.90
CA VAL A 18 9.04 5.06 -7.55
C VAL A 18 9.95 5.21 -6.34
N LEU A 19 9.71 4.39 -5.32
CA LEU A 19 10.59 4.26 -4.17
C LEU A 19 10.94 2.78 -3.97
N CYS A 20 12.16 2.50 -3.54
CA CYS A 20 12.59 1.14 -3.21
C CYS A 20 13.10 1.09 -1.77
N SER A 21 12.66 0.09 -1.00
CA SER A 21 13.20 -0.20 0.32
C SER A 21 13.72 -1.63 0.36
N SER A 22 14.88 -1.81 0.98
CA SER A 22 15.43 -3.14 1.27
C SER A 22 15.21 -3.47 2.73
N PHE A 23 15.07 -4.76 3.04
CA PHE A 23 14.89 -5.25 4.40
C PHE A 23 15.58 -6.61 4.56
N THR A 24 15.87 -6.96 5.81
CA THR A 24 16.40 -8.28 6.18
C THR A 24 15.50 -8.86 7.25
N THR A 25 15.12 -10.12 7.09
CA THR A 25 14.23 -10.80 8.05
C THR A 25 14.94 -12.03 8.64
N PRO A 26 15.01 -12.17 9.98
CA PRO A 26 15.60 -13.32 10.63
C PRO A 26 15.06 -14.64 10.09
N GLY A 27 15.96 -15.59 9.78
CA GLY A 27 15.60 -16.88 9.22
C GLY A 27 15.06 -16.87 7.78
N ARG A 28 14.86 -15.70 7.14
CA ARG A 28 14.31 -15.59 5.78
C ARG A 28 15.26 -14.96 4.77
N GLY A 29 16.23 -14.16 5.22
CA GLY A 29 17.23 -13.53 4.37
C GLY A 29 16.81 -12.12 3.95
N ASN A 30 17.35 -11.67 2.82
CA ASN A 30 17.09 -10.32 2.32
C ASN A 30 15.83 -10.27 1.45
N GLY A 31 15.25 -9.09 1.41
CA GLY A 31 14.14 -8.77 0.52
C GLY A 31 14.13 -7.30 0.15
N SER A 32 13.28 -6.97 -0.80
CA SER A 32 13.03 -5.61 -1.22
C SER A 32 11.56 -5.39 -1.53
N VAL A 33 11.16 -4.12 -1.46
CA VAL A 33 9.88 -3.65 -1.95
C VAL A 33 10.13 -2.51 -2.92
N THR A 34 9.41 -2.54 -4.04
CA THR A 34 9.27 -1.39 -4.94
C THR A 34 7.86 -0.85 -4.83
N PHE A 35 7.74 0.41 -4.42
CA PHE A 35 6.49 1.16 -4.32
C PHE A 35 6.33 2.03 -5.56
N ASN A 36 5.18 1.92 -6.24
CA ASN A 36 4.83 2.70 -7.42
C ASN A 36 3.53 3.47 -7.12
N ILE A 37 3.59 4.79 -7.17
CA ILE A 37 2.41 5.67 -7.10
C ILE A 37 2.28 6.41 -8.42
N GLN A 38 1.12 6.36 -9.05
CA GLN A 38 0.87 7.08 -10.31
C GLN A 38 -0.60 7.49 -10.46
N PRO A 39 -0.91 8.51 -11.27
CA PRO A 39 -2.29 8.80 -11.63
C PRO A 39 -2.93 7.64 -12.40
N ASP A 40 -4.17 7.30 -12.05
CA ASP A 40 -5.01 6.40 -12.84
C ASP A 40 -5.48 7.10 -14.11
N ASN A 41 -4.95 6.65 -15.25
CA ASN A 41 -5.37 7.10 -16.56
C ASN A 41 -6.17 6.03 -17.32
N ASP A 42 -6.50 4.92 -16.70
CA ASP A 42 -7.37 3.89 -17.28
C ASP A 42 -8.09 3.08 -16.18
N PRO A 43 -9.15 3.66 -15.57
CA PRO A 43 -9.87 3.04 -14.45
C PRO A 43 -10.39 1.63 -14.72
N VAL A 44 -10.68 1.30 -15.98
CA VAL A 44 -11.16 -0.03 -16.37
C VAL A 44 -10.03 -1.07 -16.26
N LYS A 45 -8.79 -0.68 -16.57
CA LYS A 45 -7.62 -1.57 -16.41
C LYS A 45 -7.40 -1.97 -14.95
N TYR A 46 -7.77 -1.09 -14.03
CA TYR A 46 -7.70 -1.32 -12.59
C TYR A 46 -8.99 -1.89 -11.99
N GLY A 47 -10.00 -2.19 -12.83
CA GLY A 47 -11.25 -2.82 -12.40
C GLY A 47 -12.19 -1.91 -11.61
N LEU A 48 -12.02 -0.58 -11.69
CA LEU A 48 -12.90 0.36 -10.98
C LEU A 48 -14.33 0.35 -11.52
N ASP A 49 -14.53 -0.09 -12.77
CA ASP A 49 -15.84 -0.35 -13.36
C ASP A 49 -16.59 -1.50 -12.66
N LEU A 50 -15.88 -2.44 -12.04
CA LEU A 50 -16.50 -3.49 -11.23
C LEU A 50 -17.03 -2.95 -9.89
N LEU A 51 -16.37 -1.93 -9.33
CA LEU A 51 -16.76 -1.29 -8.06
C LEU A 51 -17.79 -0.18 -8.26
N PHE A 52 -17.71 0.55 -9.39
CA PHE A 52 -18.55 1.69 -9.72
C PHE A 52 -19.19 1.53 -11.12
N PRO A 53 -20.06 0.51 -11.32
CA PRO A 53 -20.55 0.14 -12.65
C PRO A 53 -21.42 1.22 -13.33
N THR A 54 -21.94 2.17 -12.56
CA THR A 54 -22.77 3.26 -13.05
C THR A 54 -22.04 4.61 -13.13
N THR A 55 -20.78 4.67 -12.70
CA THR A 55 -20.00 5.91 -12.67
C THR A 55 -19.21 6.07 -13.98
N PRO A 56 -19.31 7.22 -14.67
CA PRO A 56 -18.50 7.47 -15.86
C PRO A 56 -17.00 7.36 -15.57
N SER A 57 -16.25 6.67 -16.44
CA SER A 57 -14.78 6.53 -16.29
C SER A 57 -14.05 7.87 -16.16
N SER A 58 -14.58 8.94 -16.74
CA SER A 58 -14.04 10.30 -16.59
C SER A 58 -13.99 10.79 -15.15
N GLU A 59 -14.92 10.37 -14.29
CA GLU A 59 -14.97 10.75 -12.87
C GLU A 59 -14.04 9.92 -11.98
N LEU A 60 -13.53 8.80 -12.52
CA LEU A 60 -12.63 7.89 -11.81
C LEU A 60 -11.14 8.16 -12.13
N ARG A 61 -10.86 8.97 -13.15
CA ARG A 61 -9.50 9.27 -13.63
C ARG A 61 -8.78 10.29 -12.75
N GLY A 62 -7.46 10.19 -12.72
CA GLY A 62 -6.55 11.16 -12.10
C GLY A 62 -6.26 10.92 -10.61
N PHE A 63 -7.06 10.08 -9.93
CA PHE A 63 -6.75 9.61 -8.58
C PHE A 63 -5.47 8.75 -8.59
N PRO A 64 -4.68 8.73 -7.51
CA PRO A 64 -3.50 7.88 -7.45
C PRO A 64 -3.87 6.40 -7.33
N VAL A 65 -3.12 5.56 -8.01
CA VAL A 65 -3.03 4.12 -7.78
C VAL A 65 -1.71 3.83 -7.10
N CYS A 66 -1.76 2.94 -6.11
CA CYS A 66 -0.63 2.41 -5.39
C CYS A 66 -0.43 0.93 -5.72
N GLU A 67 0.78 0.58 -6.15
CA GLU A 67 1.24 -0.80 -6.26
C GLU A 67 2.56 -0.97 -5.50
N ALA A 68 2.64 -1.90 -4.55
CA ALA A 68 3.89 -2.23 -3.88
C ALA A 68 4.23 -3.72 -4.04
N VAL A 69 5.31 -4.00 -4.75
CA VAL A 69 5.73 -5.37 -5.10
C VAL A 69 6.85 -5.81 -4.19
N VAL A 70 6.63 -6.91 -3.47
CA VAL A 70 7.60 -7.54 -2.58
C VAL A 70 8.41 -8.58 -3.35
N LYS A 71 9.73 -8.62 -3.15
CA LYS A 71 10.61 -9.67 -3.66
C LYS A 71 11.52 -10.18 -2.56
N THR A 72 11.66 -11.50 -2.47
CA THR A 72 12.44 -12.16 -1.41
C THR A 72 13.27 -13.31 -1.94
N GLU A 73 14.30 -13.69 -1.18
CA GLU A 73 15.19 -14.81 -1.52
C GLU A 73 14.49 -16.17 -1.37
N LYS A 74 13.62 -16.31 -0.37
CA LYS A 74 12.88 -17.55 -0.09
C LYS A 74 11.49 -17.54 -0.73
N ARG A 75 10.82 -18.69 -0.67
CA ARG A 75 9.51 -18.93 -1.29
C ARG A 75 8.58 -19.64 -0.30
N GLY A 76 7.28 -19.70 -0.63
CA GLY A 76 6.28 -20.39 0.17
C GLY A 76 6.09 -19.75 1.54
N TYR A 77 6.01 -20.56 2.61
CA TYR A 77 5.81 -20.05 3.98
C TYR A 77 6.90 -19.08 4.43
N ALA A 78 8.13 -19.24 3.94
CA ALA A 78 9.24 -18.34 4.26
C ALA A 78 9.19 -17.01 3.51
N SER A 79 8.27 -16.85 2.56
CA SER A 79 8.00 -15.59 1.86
C SER A 79 6.65 -14.98 2.25
N MET A 80 6.04 -15.39 3.37
CA MET A 80 4.77 -14.84 3.85
C MET A 80 4.94 -13.49 4.52
N TYR A 81 4.24 -12.47 4.01
CA TYR A 81 4.22 -11.12 4.60
C TYR A 81 2.78 -10.59 4.64
N GLY A 82 2.60 -9.44 5.28
CA GLY A 82 1.32 -8.75 5.36
C GLY A 82 1.47 -7.24 5.19
N TRP A 83 0.51 -6.64 4.50
CA TRP A 83 0.36 -5.19 4.39
C TRP A 83 -0.66 -4.70 5.41
N THR A 84 -0.24 -3.83 6.32
CA THR A 84 -1.13 -3.09 7.23
C THR A 84 -1.21 -1.66 6.72
N GLN A 85 -2.41 -1.19 6.38
CA GLN A 85 -2.63 0.16 5.88
C GLN A 85 -3.48 0.97 6.85
N LEU A 86 -3.06 2.21 7.09
CA LEU A 86 -3.85 3.22 7.79
C LEU A 86 -4.08 4.42 6.89
N VAL A 87 -5.26 5.02 6.99
CA VAL A 87 -5.68 6.17 6.21
C VAL A 87 -6.19 7.29 7.11
N LYS A 88 -6.16 8.51 6.59
CA LYS A 88 -6.86 9.66 7.17
C LYS A 88 -7.27 10.61 6.06
N ASP A 89 -8.44 11.21 6.20
CA ASP A 89 -8.88 12.41 5.47
C ASP A 89 -9.12 13.60 6.41
N SER A 90 -8.88 13.38 7.69
CA SER A 90 -8.97 14.36 8.77
C SER A 90 -7.74 14.23 9.69
N THR A 91 -7.89 14.50 10.98
CA THR A 91 -6.79 14.43 11.95
C THR A 91 -6.50 13.02 12.45
N MET A 92 -7.49 12.11 12.40
CA MET A 92 -7.40 10.78 13.00
C MET A 92 -7.04 9.72 11.98
N TRP A 93 -6.14 8.81 12.35
CA TRP A 93 -5.77 7.65 11.55
C TRP A 93 -6.70 6.47 11.83
N GLU A 94 -7.09 5.79 10.76
CA GLU A 94 -7.94 4.61 10.81
C GLU A 94 -7.33 3.48 9.98
N PHE A 95 -7.46 2.24 10.45
CA PHE A 95 -7.11 1.07 9.64
C PHE A 95 -8.02 0.98 8.42
N ASP A 96 -7.42 0.66 7.28
CA ASP A 96 -8.09 0.55 5.98
C ASP A 96 -8.25 -0.92 5.56
N PRO A 97 -9.39 -1.56 5.91
CA PRO A 97 -9.64 -2.95 5.54
C PRO A 97 -10.02 -3.07 4.07
N LEU A 98 -9.84 -4.26 3.49
CA LEU A 98 -10.63 -4.61 2.31
C LEU A 98 -12.11 -4.64 2.72
N PRO A 99 -13.06 -4.18 1.87
CA PRO A 99 -14.48 -4.15 2.25
C PRO A 99 -15.03 -5.48 2.75
N ILE A 100 -14.55 -6.59 2.17
CA ILE A 100 -14.97 -7.94 2.57
C ILE A 100 -14.38 -8.39 3.92
N THR A 101 -13.34 -7.74 4.43
CA THR A 101 -12.67 -8.08 5.70
C THR A 101 -12.97 -7.09 6.82
N GLU A 102 -13.79 -6.04 6.59
CA GLU A 102 -14.06 -4.96 7.54
C GLU A 102 -14.49 -5.45 8.94
N LYS A 103 -15.26 -6.55 8.99
CA LYS A 103 -15.79 -7.11 10.24
C LYS A 103 -14.90 -8.19 10.87
N LEU A 104 -13.75 -8.48 10.26
CA LEU A 104 -12.81 -9.49 10.76
C LEU A 104 -11.79 -8.86 11.70
N VAL A 105 -11.35 -9.62 12.71
CA VAL A 105 -10.19 -9.26 13.53
C VAL A 105 -8.90 -9.62 12.76
N TRP A 106 -8.65 -8.87 11.69
CA TRP A 106 -7.62 -9.15 10.70
C TRP A 106 -6.82 -7.89 10.34
N PRO A 107 -5.53 -7.81 10.69
CA PRO A 107 -4.75 -6.58 10.61
C PRO A 107 -4.06 -6.35 9.26
N PHE A 108 -4.43 -7.11 8.23
CA PHE A 108 -3.80 -7.03 6.91
C PHE A 108 -4.82 -6.71 5.81
N CYS A 109 -4.55 -5.72 4.97
CA CYS A 109 -5.32 -5.51 3.74
C CYS A 109 -4.89 -6.50 2.65
N TRP A 110 -3.62 -6.90 2.63
CA TRP A 110 -3.09 -7.96 1.76
C TRP A 110 -2.15 -8.86 2.54
N PHE A 111 -2.26 -10.18 2.37
CA PHE A 111 -1.45 -11.16 3.12
C PHE A 111 -1.20 -12.39 2.26
N GLY A 112 0.04 -12.88 2.23
CA GLY A 112 0.40 -14.02 1.38
C GLY A 112 1.90 -14.12 1.09
N PRO A 113 2.30 -15.06 0.23
CA PRO A 113 3.66 -15.15 -0.27
C PRO A 113 3.96 -13.96 -1.20
N GLU A 114 5.00 -13.19 -0.89
CA GLU A 114 5.42 -12.00 -1.67
C GLU A 114 4.21 -11.11 -2.05
N PRO A 115 3.39 -10.69 -1.07
CA PRO A 115 2.10 -10.11 -1.34
C PRO A 115 2.27 -8.73 -1.98
N THR A 116 1.62 -8.51 -3.12
CA THR A 116 1.53 -7.19 -3.73
C THR A 116 0.43 -6.39 -3.04
N LEU A 117 0.75 -5.19 -2.55
CA LEU A 117 -0.27 -4.21 -2.17
C LEU A 117 -0.81 -3.57 -3.45
N PHE A 118 -2.14 -3.54 -3.57
CA PHE A 118 -2.84 -2.72 -4.54
C PHE A 118 -3.87 -1.85 -3.80
N ASP A 119 -3.92 -0.57 -4.14
CA ASP A 119 -4.98 0.33 -3.68
C ASP A 119 -5.21 1.48 -4.67
N GLY A 120 -6.45 1.94 -4.79
CA GLY A 120 -6.90 2.95 -5.74
C GLY A 120 -8.04 3.78 -5.15
N PRO A 121 -7.76 4.68 -4.20
CA PRO A 121 -8.78 5.45 -3.50
C PRO A 121 -9.47 6.45 -4.42
N ILE A 122 -10.80 6.37 -4.49
CA ILE A 122 -11.66 7.27 -5.27
C ILE A 122 -12.51 8.14 -4.33
N ARG A 123 -12.78 9.40 -4.72
CA ARG A 123 -13.65 10.33 -3.99
C ARG A 123 -14.61 11.07 -4.93
N ILE A 124 -15.63 10.34 -5.43
CA ILE A 124 -16.67 10.90 -6.32
C ILE A 124 -17.48 11.96 -5.56
N GLY A 125 -17.73 13.10 -6.22
CA GLY A 125 -18.55 14.19 -5.67
C GLY A 125 -17.88 15.02 -4.56
N VAL A 126 -16.66 14.67 -4.14
CA VAL A 126 -15.90 15.43 -3.14
C VAL A 126 -15.11 16.54 -3.83
N LYS A 127 -15.17 17.77 -3.30
CA LYS A 127 -14.44 18.91 -3.84
C LYS A 127 -13.09 19.13 -3.16
N ASP A 128 -13.08 19.02 -1.84
CA ASP A 128 -11.92 19.35 -1.01
C ASP A 128 -11.68 18.22 -0.01
N ILE A 129 -10.48 17.63 -0.04
CA ILE A 129 -10.06 16.57 0.88
C ILE A 129 -8.55 16.50 0.93
N ASP A 130 -8.01 16.16 2.09
CA ASP A 130 -6.58 15.88 2.26
C ASP A 130 -6.38 14.42 2.69
N TRP A 131 -6.38 13.50 1.72
CA TRP A 131 -6.35 12.07 1.99
C TRP A 131 -4.92 11.54 2.03
N THR A 132 -4.54 10.87 3.11
CA THR A 132 -3.22 10.28 3.31
C THR A 132 -3.35 8.82 3.71
N ALA A 133 -2.49 7.97 3.15
CA ALA A 133 -2.28 6.60 3.58
C ALA A 133 -0.85 6.38 4.08
N ARG A 134 -0.72 5.50 5.07
CA ARG A 134 0.53 4.87 5.48
C ARG A 134 0.40 3.38 5.31
N SER A 135 1.25 2.81 4.48
CA SER A 135 1.22 1.39 4.15
C SER A 135 2.50 0.74 4.65
N PHE A 136 2.35 -0.23 5.55
CA PHE A 136 3.44 -0.90 6.25
C PHE A 136 3.54 -2.35 5.78
N LEU A 137 4.70 -2.75 5.26
CA LEU A 137 5.02 -4.16 5.10
C LEU A 137 5.44 -4.71 6.46
N THR A 138 4.84 -5.84 6.82
CA THR A 138 5.04 -6.53 8.08
C THR A 138 5.23 -8.02 7.86
N TYR A 139 5.71 -8.71 8.89
CA TYR A 139 5.79 -10.17 8.91
C TYR A 139 5.44 -10.71 10.29
N ILE A 140 5.08 -11.98 10.31
CA ILE A 140 4.97 -12.80 11.51
C ILE A 140 6.17 -13.74 11.51
N GLU A 141 6.96 -13.76 12.59
CA GLU A 141 8.26 -14.47 12.63
C GLU A 141 8.11 -15.95 12.26
N ASP A 142 7.18 -16.63 12.93
CA ASP A 142 6.76 -18.02 12.69
C ASP A 142 5.68 -18.17 11.60
N THR A 143 5.74 -17.28 10.59
CA THR A 143 4.97 -17.28 9.34
C THR A 143 3.46 -17.06 9.48
N VAL A 144 2.72 -18.05 9.95
CA VAL A 144 1.24 -18.02 9.98
C VAL A 144 0.70 -18.58 11.30
N ILE A 145 1.56 -18.79 12.29
CA ILE A 145 1.21 -19.47 13.54
C ILE A 145 0.89 -18.46 14.65
N SER A 146 1.82 -17.57 15.00
CA SER A 146 1.58 -16.53 15.99
C SER A 146 0.76 -15.37 15.41
N LYS A 147 0.29 -14.50 16.30
CA LYS A 147 -0.36 -13.24 15.96
C LYS A 147 0.53 -12.03 16.28
N ASN A 148 1.85 -12.22 16.16
CA ASN A 148 2.86 -11.20 16.45
C ASN A 148 3.28 -10.52 15.14
N VAL A 149 2.92 -9.26 14.98
CA VAL A 149 3.15 -8.47 13.76
C VAL A 149 4.38 -7.58 13.95
N THR A 150 5.38 -7.77 13.11
CA THR A 150 6.64 -7.00 13.14
C THR A 150 6.78 -6.17 11.87
N TYR A 151 7.08 -4.88 12.04
CA TYR A 151 7.35 -3.94 10.95
C TYR A 151 8.67 -4.25 10.21
N LEU A 152 8.67 -4.08 8.88
CA LEU A 152 9.87 -4.16 8.03
C LEU A 152 10.19 -2.82 7.37
N CYS A 153 9.24 -2.28 6.62
CA CYS A 153 9.37 -1.00 5.95
C CYS A 153 7.97 -0.42 5.65
N GLY A 154 7.87 0.88 5.43
CA GLY A 154 6.62 1.50 5.03
C GLY A 154 6.83 2.75 4.19
N PHE A 155 5.73 3.27 3.68
CA PHE A 155 5.70 4.51 2.91
C PHE A 155 4.39 5.25 3.15
N GLU A 156 4.44 6.57 3.01
CA GLU A 156 3.28 7.45 3.07
C GLU A 156 3.01 8.01 1.67
N TRP A 157 1.74 8.00 1.28
CA TRP A 157 1.27 8.45 -0.02
C TRP A 157 -0.15 9.01 0.10
N GLY A 158 -0.66 9.55 -0.99
CA GLY A 158 -2.04 10.03 -1.05
C GLY A 158 -2.20 11.19 -2.02
N PHE A 159 -3.23 11.99 -1.79
CA PHE A 159 -3.56 13.11 -2.65
C PHE A 159 -4.30 14.19 -1.86
N GLN A 160 -4.31 15.38 -2.43
CA GLN A 160 -5.16 16.48 -2.01
C GLN A 160 -6.11 16.81 -3.15
N MET A 161 -7.38 17.07 -2.83
CA MET A 161 -8.30 17.71 -3.75
C MET A 161 -8.53 19.14 -3.28
N SER A 162 -8.47 20.07 -4.23
CA SER A 162 -8.87 21.46 -4.02
C SER A 162 -9.78 21.87 -5.16
N ASN A 163 -11.02 22.21 -4.85
CA ASN A 163 -12.07 22.53 -5.84
C ASN A 163 -12.19 21.47 -6.97
N GLY A 164 -12.13 20.19 -6.60
CA GLY A 164 -12.23 19.04 -7.51
C GLY A 164 -10.95 18.71 -8.28
N THR A 165 -9.88 19.51 -8.16
CA THR A 165 -8.60 19.22 -8.81
C THR A 165 -7.74 18.34 -7.92
N ILE A 166 -7.28 17.20 -8.46
CA ILE A 166 -6.46 16.22 -7.75
C ILE A 166 -4.97 16.57 -7.86
N ASN A 167 -4.29 16.64 -6.71
CA ASN A 167 -2.84 16.75 -6.60
C ASN A 167 -2.29 15.56 -5.82
N ILE A 168 -1.50 14.70 -6.48
CA ILE A 168 -0.89 13.54 -5.85
C ILE A 168 0.30 14.00 -4.98
N LYS A 169 0.29 13.61 -3.71
CA LYS A 169 1.35 13.95 -2.76
C LYS A 169 2.67 13.29 -3.14
N THR A 170 3.77 13.91 -2.75
CA THR A 170 5.08 13.28 -2.82
C THR A 170 5.11 12.07 -1.88
N THR A 171 5.44 10.92 -2.44
CA THR A 171 5.58 9.67 -1.69
C THR A 171 6.86 9.73 -0.88
N LYS A 172 6.81 9.30 0.38
CA LYS A 172 7.99 9.24 1.25
C LYS A 172 8.10 7.90 1.95
N LYS A 173 9.32 7.47 2.20
CA LYS A 173 9.59 6.32 3.07
C LYS A 173 9.23 6.69 4.51
N LEU A 174 8.72 5.70 5.25
CA LEU A 174 8.49 5.81 6.68
C LEU A 174 9.64 5.21 7.46
N THR A 175 9.76 5.66 8.70
CA THR A 175 10.72 5.18 9.69
C THR A 175 10.00 4.30 10.72
N PRO A 176 10.74 3.59 11.58
CA PRO A 176 10.16 2.91 12.74
C PRO A 176 9.28 3.81 13.63
N ALA A 177 9.59 5.11 13.71
CA ALA A 177 8.83 6.04 14.55
C ALA A 177 7.36 6.16 14.11
N GLU A 178 7.09 6.23 12.80
CA GLU A 178 5.71 6.27 12.32
C GLU A 178 4.95 4.97 12.58
N TRP A 179 5.61 3.82 12.46
CA TRP A 179 4.99 2.54 12.85
C TRP A 179 4.66 2.51 14.33
N ASN A 180 5.64 2.85 15.18
CA ASN A 180 5.49 2.86 16.63
C ASN A 180 4.33 3.77 17.08
N GLY A 181 4.15 4.91 16.40
CA GLY A 181 3.02 5.82 16.62
C GLY A 181 1.64 5.22 16.37
N HIS A 182 1.54 4.08 15.68
CA HIS A 182 0.29 3.37 15.41
C HIS A 182 0.09 2.10 16.24
N VAL A 183 1.13 1.60 16.92
CA VAL A 183 1.09 0.33 17.66
C VAL A 183 -0.04 0.31 18.70
N GLU A 184 -0.25 1.39 19.45
CA GLU A 184 -1.32 1.46 20.45
C GLU A 184 -2.71 1.37 19.80
N TYR A 185 -2.93 2.11 18.72
CA TYR A 185 -4.20 2.08 17.98
C TYR A 185 -4.48 0.68 17.43
N LEU A 186 -3.48 0.07 16.76
CA LEU A 186 -3.60 -1.26 16.17
C LEU A 186 -3.86 -2.33 17.25
N SER A 187 -3.15 -2.27 18.37
CA SER A 187 -3.32 -3.21 19.49
C SER A 187 -4.71 -3.12 20.13
N ARG A 188 -5.27 -1.91 20.24
CA ARG A 188 -6.66 -1.73 20.69
C ARG A 188 -7.68 -2.25 19.68
N LYS A 189 -7.48 -1.98 18.39
CA LYS A 189 -8.40 -2.41 17.32
C LYS A 189 -8.39 -3.92 17.13
N PHE A 190 -7.22 -4.56 17.24
CA PHE A 190 -7.03 -5.99 17.02
C PHE A 190 -6.53 -6.66 18.30
N SER A 191 -7.38 -6.68 19.34
CA SER A 191 -6.99 -7.09 20.70
C SER A 191 -6.46 -8.53 20.83
N SER A 192 -6.72 -9.40 19.85
CA SER A 192 -6.14 -10.77 19.81
C SER A 192 -4.75 -10.83 19.15
N TRP A 193 -4.21 -9.72 18.68
CA TRP A 193 -2.94 -9.60 17.98
C TRP A 193 -1.97 -8.73 18.76
N THR A 194 -0.68 -9.00 18.61
CA THR A 194 0.40 -8.23 19.21
C THR A 194 1.16 -7.48 18.12
N PHE A 195 1.33 -6.17 18.27
CA PHE A 195 2.10 -5.35 17.34
C PHE A 195 3.43 -4.97 17.99
N MET A 196 4.53 -5.35 17.36
CA MET A 196 5.87 -5.15 17.90
C MET A 196 6.35 -3.73 17.59
N SER A 197 6.64 -2.93 18.61
CA SER A 197 7.40 -1.69 18.42
C SER A 197 8.83 -2.01 18.00
N VAL A 198 9.40 -1.18 17.13
CA VAL A 198 10.74 -1.35 16.60
C VAL A 198 11.63 -0.22 17.11
N PRO A 199 12.82 -0.51 17.69
CA PRO A 199 13.76 0.53 18.08
C PRO A 199 14.13 1.45 16.90
N GLU A 200 14.31 2.73 17.16
CA GLU A 200 14.91 3.64 16.19
C GLU A 200 16.38 3.24 15.96
N GLN A 201 16.80 3.18 14.70
CA GLN A 201 18.18 2.89 14.30
C GLN A 201 18.98 4.18 14.12
#